data_AF-A0A452RP92-F1
#
_entry.id   AF-A0A452RP92-F1
#
_cell.length_a   1.000
_cell.length_b   1.000
_cell.length_c   1.000
_cell.angle_alpha   90.00
_cell.angle_beta   90.00
_cell.angle_gamma   90.00
#
_symmetry.space_group_name_H-M   'P 1'
#
loop_
_entity.id
_entity.type
_entity.pdbx_description
1 polymer ?
#
loop_
_entity_poly.entity_id
_entity_poly.type
_entity_poly.pdbx_seq_one_letter_code
_entity_poly.pdbx_strand_id
1 'polypeptide(L)'
;MGQETTKADAVTEADVNPKAYLLADQSWNYKQLRKGANETTETLHRDISEFITMAADTECLEIILHLPPLCKDKNVSYVFVHPCSKQALGWACGVSRPVIACSVTMKEGSQLKRQILSIQQSLGTSPKRPDSCFLPQCGSDEHLLLWKWGPTK
;
A
#
# COMPACT_ATOMS: atom_id res chain seq x y z
N MET A 1 -20.14 21.29 -5.77
CA MET A 1 -18.99 21.68 -4.91
C MET A 1 -18.41 20.40 -4.35
N GLY A 2 -17.20 19.94 -4.63
CA GLY A 2 -16.23 20.29 -5.66
C GLY A 2 -15.63 18.96 -6.13
N GLN A 3 -15.64 18.72 -7.44
CA GLN A 3 -14.88 17.65 -8.05
C GLN A 3 -13.56 18.25 -8.50
N GLU A 4 -12.48 17.94 -7.78
CA GLU A 4 -11.14 18.19 -8.28
C GLU A 4 -10.18 17.22 -7.61
N THR A 5 -9.81 16.15 -8.32
CA THR A 5 -8.41 15.73 -8.51
C THR A 5 -8.29 14.62 -9.56
N THR A 6 -7.38 14.85 -10.50
CA THR A 6 -6.52 13.93 -11.28
C THR A 6 -7.03 12.58 -11.78
N LYS A 7 -6.69 12.32 -13.05
CA LYS A 7 -6.78 11.12 -13.91
C LYS A 7 -6.55 9.71 -13.28
N ALA A 8 -6.18 9.61 -12.00
CA ALA A 8 -5.98 8.36 -11.25
C ALA A 8 -7.28 7.83 -10.60
N ASP A 9 -8.27 8.69 -10.34
CA ASP A 9 -9.45 8.30 -9.54
C ASP A 9 -10.57 7.63 -10.35
N ALA A 10 -10.56 7.73 -11.68
CA ALA A 10 -11.69 7.28 -12.53
C ALA A 10 -11.46 5.95 -13.30
N VAL A 11 -10.25 5.39 -13.31
CA VAL A 11 -9.90 4.22 -14.17
C VAL A 11 -10.00 2.88 -13.42
N THR A 12 -10.20 2.89 -12.09
CA THR A 12 -9.70 1.81 -11.23
C THR A 12 -10.79 0.84 -10.72
N GLU A 13 -12.07 1.18 -10.84
CA GLU A 13 -13.09 0.60 -9.95
C GLU A 13 -13.54 -0.85 -10.22
N ALA A 14 -13.52 -1.35 -11.46
CA ALA A 14 -14.09 -2.67 -11.75
C ALA A 14 -13.06 -3.80 -11.68
N ASP A 15 -11.85 -3.58 -12.17
CA ASP A 15 -10.83 -4.63 -12.31
C ASP A 15 -9.87 -4.69 -11.10
N VAL A 16 -9.59 -3.53 -10.47
CA VAL A 16 -8.61 -3.46 -9.37
C VAL A 16 -9.24 -3.74 -8.02
N ASN A 17 -10.51 -3.34 -7.79
CA ASN A 17 -11.23 -3.63 -6.55
C ASN A 17 -11.29 -5.13 -6.18
N PRO A 18 -11.68 -6.06 -7.06
CA PRO A 18 -11.70 -7.49 -6.70
C PRO A 18 -10.30 -8.02 -6.37
N LYS A 19 -9.26 -7.53 -7.07
CA LYS A 19 -7.86 -7.87 -6.81
C LYS A 19 -7.39 -7.33 -5.44
N ALA A 20 -7.82 -6.13 -5.07
CA ALA A 20 -7.50 -5.52 -3.78
C ALA A 20 -8.13 -6.29 -2.60
N TYR A 21 -9.38 -6.73 -2.72
CA TYR A 21 -10.02 -7.57 -1.70
C TYR A 21 -9.33 -8.93 -1.57
N LEU A 22 -9.02 -9.59 -2.69
CA LEU A 22 -8.29 -10.85 -2.69
C LEU A 22 -6.91 -10.70 -2.04
N LEU A 23 -6.20 -9.61 -2.35
CA LEU A 23 -4.91 -9.32 -1.75
C LEU A 23 -5.04 -9.10 -0.23
N ALA A 24 -6.07 -8.38 0.23
CA ALA A 24 -6.31 -8.16 1.65
C ALA A 24 -6.59 -9.48 2.41
N ASP A 25 -7.39 -10.37 1.83
CA ASP A 25 -7.67 -11.69 2.38
C ASP A 25 -6.42 -12.57 2.49
N GLN A 26 -5.64 -12.63 1.42
CA GLN A 26 -4.38 -13.37 1.43
C GLN A 26 -3.40 -12.76 2.43
N SER A 27 -3.27 -11.43 2.47
CA SER A 27 -2.41 -10.72 3.42
C SER A 27 -2.80 -10.96 4.87
N TRP A 28 -4.10 -11.13 5.15
CA TRP A 28 -4.61 -11.51 6.46
C TRP A 28 -4.14 -12.92 6.85
N ASN A 29 -4.26 -13.90 5.95
CA ASN A 29 -3.79 -15.26 6.17
C ASN A 29 -2.27 -15.33 6.46
N TYR A 30 -1.49 -14.47 5.81
CA TYR A 30 -0.04 -14.35 6.04
C TYR A 30 0.37 -13.46 7.21
N LYS A 31 -0.60 -12.87 7.94
CA LYS A 31 -0.37 -11.91 9.04
C LYS A 31 0.48 -10.68 8.63
N GLN A 32 0.39 -10.28 7.36
CA GLN A 32 1.12 -9.14 6.78
C GLN A 32 0.22 -7.90 6.59
N LEU A 33 -1.03 -7.98 7.07
CA LEU A 33 -2.01 -6.92 6.98
C LEU A 33 -2.14 -6.19 8.32
N ARG A 34 -2.13 -4.86 8.27
CA ARG A 34 -2.58 -4.00 9.37
C ARG A 34 -3.94 -3.43 9.04
N LYS A 35 -4.80 -3.39 10.05
CA LYS A 35 -6.22 -3.05 9.94
C LYS A 35 -6.43 -1.79 10.74
N GLY A 36 -7.22 -0.86 10.23
CA GLY A 36 -7.48 0.40 10.91
C GLY A 36 -6.58 1.51 10.41
N ALA A 37 -7.02 2.73 10.68
CA ALA A 37 -6.33 3.92 10.22
C ALA A 37 -5.08 4.25 11.04
N ASN A 38 -5.13 4.04 12.36
CA ASN A 38 -3.98 4.28 13.25
C ASN A 38 -2.82 3.35 12.91
N GLU A 39 -3.11 2.07 12.68
CA GLU A 39 -2.08 1.13 12.28
C GLU A 39 -1.55 1.43 10.87
N THR A 40 -2.38 2.00 10.00
CA THR A 40 -1.99 2.40 8.64
C THR A 40 -1.08 3.63 8.65
N THR A 41 -1.35 4.62 9.49
CA THR A 41 -0.43 5.76 9.66
C THR A 41 0.87 5.32 10.29
N GLU A 42 0.85 4.40 11.26
CA GLU A 42 2.06 3.87 11.88
C GLU A 42 2.95 3.12 10.88
N THR A 43 2.38 2.26 10.02
CA THR A 43 3.13 1.56 8.97
C THR A 43 3.66 2.50 7.91
N LEU A 44 2.91 3.56 7.59
CA LEU A 44 3.37 4.64 6.73
C LEU A 44 4.57 5.34 7.34
N HIS A 45 4.50 5.80 8.59
CA HIS A 45 5.62 6.47 9.25
C HIS A 45 6.89 5.63 9.30
N ARG A 46 6.76 4.31 9.45
CA ARG A 46 7.87 3.35 9.44
C ARG A 46 8.35 2.93 8.05
N ASP A 47 7.68 3.38 6.99
CA ASP A 47 7.97 3.05 5.58
C ASP A 47 7.93 1.55 5.24
N ILE A 48 7.19 0.77 6.02
CA ILE A 48 7.00 -0.68 5.80
C ILE A 48 5.75 -1.00 4.96
N SER A 49 4.89 -0.02 4.70
CA SER A 49 3.70 -0.18 3.88
C SER A 49 4.00 0.02 2.40
N GLU A 50 3.56 -0.92 1.57
CA GLU A 50 3.68 -0.84 0.11
C GLU A 50 2.35 -0.59 -0.60
N PHE A 51 1.26 -1.04 0.00
CA PHE A 51 -0.07 -0.93 -0.57
C PHE A 51 -1.10 -0.61 0.50
N ILE A 52 -1.99 0.34 0.21
CA ILE A 52 -3.03 0.80 1.12
C ILE A 52 -4.39 0.74 0.44
N THR A 53 -5.36 0.14 1.12
CA THR A 53 -6.74 0.09 0.69
C THR A 53 -7.57 0.97 1.62
N MET A 54 -8.32 1.91 1.06
CA MET A 54 -9.22 2.80 1.80
C MET A 54 -10.65 2.62 1.32
N ALA A 55 -11.60 2.61 2.24
CA ALA A 55 -13.01 2.63 1.93
C ALA A 55 -13.46 4.07 1.61
N ALA A 56 -14.20 4.29 0.53
CA ALA A 56 -14.66 5.64 0.16
C ALA A 56 -15.95 6.07 0.90
N ASP A 57 -16.69 5.13 1.49
CA ASP A 57 -18.02 5.33 2.06
C ASP A 57 -18.01 5.80 3.53
N THR A 58 -16.86 6.20 4.08
CA THR A 58 -16.69 6.44 5.53
C THR A 58 -17.31 7.75 6.00
N GLU A 59 -17.98 7.72 7.16
CA GLU A 59 -18.57 8.90 7.79
C GLU A 59 -17.49 9.82 8.42
N CYS A 60 -16.35 9.24 8.82
CA CYS A 60 -15.25 9.96 9.46
C CYS A 60 -14.23 10.47 8.42
N LEU A 61 -14.55 11.58 7.75
CA LEU A 61 -13.69 12.19 6.74
C LEU A 61 -12.31 12.63 7.27
N GLU A 62 -12.22 12.99 8.56
CA GLU A 62 -10.96 13.38 9.22
C GLU A 62 -9.87 12.31 9.11
N ILE A 63 -10.29 11.04 9.10
CA ILE A 63 -9.37 9.90 9.05
C ILE A 63 -8.85 9.66 7.63
N ILE A 64 -9.67 9.91 6.61
CA ILE A 64 -9.23 9.73 5.22
C ILE A 64 -8.38 10.90 4.78
N LEU A 65 -8.70 12.13 5.19
CA LEU A 65 -8.04 13.33 4.64
C LEU A 65 -6.51 13.36 4.84
N HIS A 66 -6.01 12.74 5.92
CA HIS A 66 -4.57 12.72 6.20
C HIS A 66 -3.81 11.58 5.51
N LEU A 67 -4.47 10.52 5.05
CA LEU A 67 -3.80 9.36 4.46
C LEU A 67 -3.24 9.62 3.05
N PRO A 68 -4.02 10.14 2.06
CA PRO A 68 -3.54 10.44 0.72
C PRO A 68 -2.31 11.35 0.63
N PRO A 69 -2.20 12.48 1.37
CA PRO A 69 -0.99 13.29 1.32
C PRO A 69 0.24 12.53 1.85
N LEU A 70 0.10 11.74 2.92
CA LEU A 70 1.18 10.90 3.44
C LEU A 70 1.61 9.80 2.45
N CYS A 71 0.64 9.19 1.76
CA CYS A 71 0.92 8.20 0.71
C CYS A 71 1.67 8.82 -0.46
N LYS A 72 1.31 10.06 -0.84
CA LYS A 72 1.95 10.81 -1.92
C LYS A 72 3.40 11.14 -1.60
N ASP A 73 3.68 11.63 -0.39
CA ASP A 73 5.04 11.98 0.04
C ASP A 73 5.97 10.76 0.05
N LYS A 74 5.43 9.62 0.52
CA LYS A 74 6.17 8.36 0.62
C LYS A 74 6.15 7.53 -0.67
N ASN A 75 5.45 7.96 -1.72
CA ASN A 75 5.22 7.18 -2.95
C ASN A 75 4.65 5.77 -2.68
N VAL A 76 3.66 5.67 -1.80
CA VAL A 76 2.94 4.42 -1.51
C VAL A 76 1.72 4.31 -2.41
N SER A 77 1.49 3.13 -2.97
CA SER A 77 0.31 2.89 -3.81
C SER A 77 -0.93 2.77 -2.95
N TYR A 78 -1.98 3.50 -3.31
CA TYR A 78 -3.25 3.48 -2.60
C TYR A 78 -4.42 3.31 -3.56
N VAL A 79 -5.49 2.67 -3.07
CA VAL A 79 -6.75 2.47 -3.81
C VAL A 79 -7.93 2.83 -2.93
N PHE A 80 -8.89 3.53 -3.53
CA PHE A 80 -10.21 3.74 -2.95
C PHE A 80 -11.17 2.67 -3.42
N VAL A 81 -11.88 2.05 -2.48
CA VAL A 81 -12.88 1.03 -2.76
C VAL A 81 -14.27 1.58 -2.48
N HIS A 82 -15.16 1.48 -3.46
CA HIS A 82 -16.48 2.12 -3.47
C HIS A 82 -17.62 1.14 -3.10
N PRO A 83 -18.86 1.62 -2.89
CA PRO A 83 -19.47 2.00 -1.61
C PRO A 83 -20.20 0.86 -0.87
N CYS A 84 -20.05 -0.39 -1.32
CA CYS A 84 -20.49 -1.59 -0.57
C CYS A 84 -19.28 -2.27 0.06
N SER A 85 -18.43 -1.50 0.75
CA SER A 85 -17.03 -1.86 0.94
C SER A 85 -16.58 -1.93 2.40
N LYS A 86 -17.02 -1.04 3.30
CA LYS A 86 -16.54 -1.06 4.70
C LYS A 86 -16.67 -2.42 5.41
N GLN A 87 -17.80 -3.10 5.23
CA GLN A 87 -18.04 -4.43 5.80
C GLN A 87 -17.33 -5.54 5.02
N ALA A 88 -17.34 -5.46 3.68
CA ALA A 88 -16.66 -6.43 2.82
C ALA A 88 -15.13 -6.43 3.06
N LEU A 89 -14.54 -5.24 3.23
CA LEU A 89 -13.14 -5.06 3.59
C LEU A 89 -12.86 -5.62 5.00
N GLY A 90 -13.77 -5.40 5.95
CA GLY A 90 -13.72 -6.02 7.27
C GLY A 90 -13.64 -7.55 7.18
N TRP A 91 -14.53 -8.16 6.40
CA TRP A 91 -14.56 -9.61 6.19
C TRP A 91 -13.33 -10.15 5.49
N ALA A 92 -12.84 -9.49 4.43
CA ALA A 92 -11.58 -9.84 3.78
C ALA A 92 -10.41 -9.77 4.78
N CYS A 93 -10.46 -8.86 5.75
CA CYS A 93 -9.44 -8.77 6.79
C CYS A 93 -9.70 -9.71 7.98
N GLY A 94 -10.72 -10.58 7.94
CA GLY A 94 -11.11 -11.45 9.05
C GLY A 94 -11.64 -10.72 10.27
N VAL A 95 -12.32 -9.58 10.09
CA VAL A 95 -12.91 -8.76 11.14
C VAL A 95 -14.42 -8.59 10.91
N SER A 96 -15.22 -8.80 11.95
CA SER A 96 -16.68 -8.61 11.88
C SER A 96 -17.09 -7.14 11.90
N ARG A 97 -16.24 -6.26 12.44
CA ARG A 97 -16.43 -4.80 12.46
C ARG A 97 -16.02 -4.20 11.10
N PRO A 98 -16.68 -3.10 10.67
CA PRO A 98 -16.28 -2.38 9.46
C PRO A 98 -14.86 -1.83 9.62
N VAL A 99 -14.07 -1.94 8.56
CA VAL A 99 -12.70 -1.41 8.51
C VAL A 99 -12.65 -0.29 7.47
N ILE A 100 -12.02 0.82 7.85
CA ILE A 100 -11.94 2.04 7.05
C ILE A 100 -10.69 2.04 6.16
N ALA A 101 -9.56 1.61 6.72
CA ALA A 101 -8.28 1.56 6.04
C ALA A 101 -7.54 0.29 6.41
N CYS A 102 -6.83 -0.27 5.44
CA CYS A 102 -5.94 -1.41 5.62
C CYS A 102 -4.62 -1.13 4.92
N SER A 103 -3.51 -1.46 5.58
CA SER A 103 -2.19 -1.44 4.95
C SER A 103 -1.64 -2.85 4.83
N VAL A 104 -1.14 -3.17 3.64
CA VAL A 104 -0.33 -4.37 3.40
C VAL A 104 1.12 -3.98 3.63
N THR A 105 1.75 -4.69 4.56
CA THR A 105 3.17 -4.51 4.89
C THR A 105 4.04 -5.41 4.02
N MET A 106 5.25 -4.95 3.75
CA MET A 106 6.24 -5.76 3.08
C MET A 106 6.91 -6.76 4.01
N LYS A 107 7.03 -7.99 3.52
CA LYS A 107 7.94 -8.99 4.08
C LYS A 107 8.80 -9.55 2.96
N GLU A 108 10.11 -9.56 3.20
CA GLU A 108 11.08 -10.14 2.28
C GLU A 108 10.77 -11.63 2.05
N GLY A 109 10.69 -12.04 0.78
CA GLY A 109 10.31 -13.41 0.38
C GLY A 109 8.80 -13.72 0.38
N SER A 110 7.92 -12.73 0.57
CA SER A 110 6.47 -12.97 0.50
C SER A 110 6.00 -13.31 -0.93
N GLN A 111 5.12 -14.31 -1.06
CA GLN A 111 4.50 -14.66 -2.34
C GLN A 111 3.56 -13.57 -2.86
N LEU A 112 3.10 -12.69 -1.96
CA LEU A 112 2.19 -11.56 -2.24
C LEU A 112 2.85 -10.45 -3.05
N LYS A 113 4.19 -10.34 -3.00
CA LYS A 113 4.92 -9.27 -3.71
C LYS A 113 4.60 -9.22 -5.20
N ARG A 114 4.43 -10.37 -5.85
CA ARG A 114 4.05 -10.43 -7.28
C ARG A 114 2.68 -9.83 -7.55
N GLN A 115 1.71 -10.10 -6.67
CA GLN A 115 0.34 -9.59 -6.82
C GLN A 115 0.29 -8.09 -6.53
N ILE A 116 1.01 -7.63 -5.51
CA ILE A 116 1.16 -6.21 -5.19
C ILE A 116 1.75 -5.46 -6.39
N LEU A 117 2.86 -5.96 -6.96
CA LEU A 117 3.48 -5.35 -8.13
C LEU A 117 2.53 -5.31 -9.34
N SER A 118 1.75 -6.36 -9.58
CA SER A 118 0.75 -6.39 -10.66
C SER A 118 -0.35 -5.34 -10.48
N ILE A 119 -0.78 -5.12 -9.23
CA ILE A 119 -1.76 -4.08 -8.90
C ILE A 119 -1.13 -2.69 -9.07
N GLN A 120 0.09 -2.47 -8.56
CA GLN A 120 0.82 -1.20 -8.71
C GLN A 120 1.05 -0.83 -10.19
N GLN A 121 1.38 -1.81 -11.03
CA GLN A 121 1.50 -1.62 -12.48
C GLN A 121 0.18 -1.19 -13.11
N SER A 122 -0.94 -1.80 -12.69
CA SER A 122 -2.28 -1.41 -13.15
C SER A 122 -2.64 0.02 -12.73
N LEU A 123 -2.13 0.48 -11.58
CA LEU A 123 -2.31 1.84 -11.06
C LEU A 123 -1.33 2.86 -11.64
N GLY A 124 -0.32 2.41 -12.41
CA GLY A 124 0.74 3.27 -12.95
C GLY A 124 1.68 3.83 -11.87
N THR A 125 1.65 3.30 -10.65
CA THR A 125 2.56 3.71 -9.57
C THR A 125 3.90 3.01 -9.71
N SER A 126 4.99 3.77 -9.55
CA SER A 126 6.33 3.20 -9.55
C SER A 126 6.55 2.41 -8.25
N PRO A 127 7.11 1.19 -8.30
CA PRO A 127 7.49 0.48 -7.08
C PRO A 127 8.50 1.35 -6.33
N LYS A 128 8.35 1.45 -5.00
CA LYS A 128 9.39 2.07 -4.17
C LYS A 128 10.69 1.36 -4.53
N ARG A 129 11.71 2.14 -4.90
CA ARG A 129 13.05 1.56 -5.05
C ARG A 129 13.33 0.82 -3.74
N PRO A 130 13.79 -0.44 -3.78
CA PRO A 130 14.23 -1.08 -2.55
C PRO A 130 15.26 -0.15 -1.96
N ASP A 131 14.97 0.39 -0.79
CA ASP A 131 15.91 1.23 -0.07
C ASP A 131 17.18 0.40 0.01
N SER A 132 18.23 0.90 -0.61
CA SER A 132 19.59 0.46 -0.36
C SER A 132 19.81 0.55 1.15
N CYS A 133 19.58 -0.54 1.89
CA CYS A 133 20.09 -0.86 3.24
C CYS A 133 19.24 -1.98 3.89
N PHE A 134 19.43 -3.21 3.43
CA PHE A 134 19.83 -4.24 4.37
C PHE A 134 21.09 -4.88 3.80
N LEU A 135 22.23 -4.33 4.21
CA LEU A 135 23.50 -5.04 4.14
C LEU A 135 23.30 -6.42 4.77
N PRO A 136 23.58 -7.52 4.06
CA PRO A 136 23.97 -8.74 4.72
C PRO A 136 25.33 -8.48 5.41
N GLN A 137 25.49 -9.06 6.60
CA GLN A 137 26.75 -9.30 7.30
C GLN A 137 27.46 -8.10 7.95
N CYS A 138 27.32 -8.02 9.28
CA CYS A 138 28.50 -7.87 10.13
C CYS A 138 29.35 -9.14 9.94
N GLY A 139 30.15 -9.14 8.89
CA GLY A 139 31.12 -10.15 8.53
C GLY A 139 32.24 -9.39 7.84
N SER A 140 33.38 -9.32 8.52
CA SER A 140 34.65 -8.84 8.01
C SER A 140 34.86 -9.23 6.55
N ASP A 141 35.08 -8.26 5.67
CA ASP A 141 36.19 -8.25 4.70
C ASP A 141 36.04 -7.04 3.76
N GLU A 142 37.03 -6.16 3.83
CA GLU A 142 37.18 -5.00 2.96
C GLU A 142 37.56 -5.43 1.54
N HIS A 143 36.66 -5.39 0.56
CA HIS A 143 37.04 -5.07 -0.83
C HIS A 143 35.86 -4.93 -1.79
N LEU A 144 35.89 -3.84 -2.57
CA LEU A 144 35.18 -3.57 -3.82
C LEU A 144 33.63 -3.59 -3.78
N LEU A 145 33.03 -2.44 -4.11
CA LEU A 145 32.60 -2.17 -5.50
C LEU A 145 32.07 -0.74 -5.65
N LEU A 146 32.73 -0.05 -6.59
CA LEU A 146 32.46 1.26 -7.16
C LEU A 146 31.08 1.30 -7.85
N TRP A 147 30.13 2.09 -7.34
CA TRP A 147 28.90 2.48 -8.07
C TRP A 147 28.87 3.99 -8.27
N LYS A 148 29.45 4.46 -9.38
CA LYS A 148 29.30 5.83 -9.87
C LYS A 148 27.87 6.03 -10.40
N TRP A 149 27.13 6.94 -9.77
CA TRP A 149 25.89 7.50 -10.32
C TRP A 149 26.28 8.59 -11.34
N GLY A 150 25.88 8.44 -12.60
CA GLY A 150 26.05 9.45 -13.65
C GLY A 150 24.73 10.19 -13.92
N PRO A 151 24.76 11.48 -14.32
CA PRO A 151 23.57 12.30 -14.50
C PRO A 151 22.85 12.01 -15.83
N THR A 152 21.52 11.98 -15.77
CA THR A 152 20.60 11.90 -16.92
C THR A 152 20.64 13.19 -17.74
N LYS A 153 20.79 13.05 -19.07
CA LYS A 153 20.45 14.10 -20.03
C LYS A 153 18.94 14.31 -20.10
#